data_AF-A0A7Y5CXQ0-F1
#
_entry.id   AF-A0A7Y5CXQ0-F1
#
_cell.length_a   1.000
_cell.length_b   1.000
_cell.length_c   1.000
_cell.angle_alpha   90.00
_cell.angle_beta   90.00
_cell.angle_gamma   90.00
#
_symmetry.space_group_name_H-M   'P 1'
#
loop_
_entity.id
_entity.type
_entity.pdbx_description
1 polymer ?
#
loop_
_entity_poly.entity_id
_entity_poly.type
_entity_poly.pdbx_seq_one_letter_code
_entity_poly.pdbx_strand_id
1 'polypeptide(L)'
;MVDFKDANDVIAQLKRENAELSGMVLATGVILTQLLQSNCKRELNPQAAATRIMSNAREAIEGFTNATQADAVMKARALDAVKQYEEQIKSVLAV
;
A
#
# COMPACT_ATOMS: atom_id res chain seq x y z
N MET A 1 20.76 -16.28 31.48
CA MET A 1 20.82 -17.02 30.20
C MET A 1 19.58 -16.60 29.44
N VAL A 2 19.70 -15.94 28.29
CA VAL A 2 18.52 -15.71 27.42
C VAL A 2 18.07 -17.09 26.96
N ASP A 3 16.85 -17.47 27.30
CA ASP A 3 16.32 -18.77 26.93
C ASP A 3 16.02 -18.77 25.42
N PHE A 4 16.78 -19.56 24.66
CA PHE A 4 16.60 -19.68 23.21
C PHE A 4 15.23 -20.24 22.84
N LYS A 5 14.55 -20.92 23.77
CA LYS A 5 13.17 -21.37 23.58
C LYS A 5 12.20 -20.19 23.49
N ASP A 6 12.35 -19.21 24.37
CA ASP A 6 11.57 -17.97 24.39
C ASP A 6 11.81 -17.13 23.12
N ALA A 7 13.07 -17.02 22.68
CA ALA A 7 13.39 -16.33 21.42
C ALA A 7 12.77 -17.00 20.19
N ASN A 8 12.75 -18.34 20.14
CA ASN A 8 12.13 -19.08 19.04
C ASN A 8 10.60 -18.95 19.05
N ASP A 9 10.00 -18.94 20.23
CA ASP A 9 8.55 -18.73 20.40
C ASP A 9 8.15 -17.32 19.96
N VAL A 10 8.92 -16.29 20.31
CA VAL A 10 8.72 -14.91 19.82
C VAL A 10 8.89 -14.82 18.31
N ILE A 11 9.90 -15.48 17.73
CA ILE A 11 10.08 -15.50 16.26
C ILE A 11 8.88 -16.18 15.58
N ALA A 12 8.38 -17.28 16.13
CA ALA A 12 7.21 -17.96 15.59
C ALA A 12 5.96 -17.08 15.65
N GLN A 13 5.77 -16.35 16.75
CA GLN A 13 4.68 -15.37 16.88
C GLN A 13 4.82 -14.24 15.86
N LEU A 14 5.98 -13.60 15.75
CA LEU A 14 6.21 -12.52 14.80
C LEU A 14 6.00 -12.96 13.35
N LYS A 15 6.40 -14.19 12.99
CA LYS A 15 6.13 -14.74 11.65
C LYS A 15 4.63 -14.90 11.38
N ARG A 16 3.87 -15.32 12.39
CA ARG A 16 2.42 -15.46 12.29
C ARG A 16 1.74 -14.10 12.13
N GLU A 17 2.08 -13.14 12.98
CA GLU A 17 1.56 -11.77 12.88
C GLU A 17 1.90 -11.14 11.52
N ASN A 18 3.12 -11.34 11.03
CA ASN A 18 3.52 -10.87 9.70
C ASN A 18 2.70 -11.54 8.58
N ALA A 19 2.37 -12.83 8.70
CA ALA A 19 1.51 -13.51 7.72
C ALA A 19 0.07 -12.96 7.75
N GLU A 20 -0.47 -12.68 8.93
CA GLU A 20 -1.80 -12.08 9.10
C GLU A 20 -1.85 -10.65 8.52
N LEU A 21 -0.83 -9.83 8.82
CA LEU A 21 -0.68 -8.49 8.23
C LEU A 21 -0.52 -8.55 6.70
N SER A 22 0.28 -9.49 6.20
CA SER A 22 0.46 -9.69 4.76
C SER A 22 -0.86 -10.07 4.06
N GLY A 23 -1.67 -10.92 4.71
CA GLY A 23 -3.01 -11.27 4.22
C GLY A 23 -3.96 -10.07 4.15
N MET A 24 -3.97 -9.24 5.20
CA MET A 24 -4.74 -7.99 5.19
C MET A 24 -4.27 -7.03 4.09
N VAL A 25 -2.96 -6.81 3.95
CA VAL A 25 -2.41 -5.94 2.90
C VAL A 25 -2.79 -6.43 1.50
N LEU A 26 -2.72 -7.74 1.25
CA LEU A 26 -3.15 -8.34 -0.02
C LEU A 26 -4.63 -8.07 -0.30
N ALA A 27 -5.50 -8.36 0.67
CA ALA A 27 -6.94 -8.16 0.53
C ALA A 27 -7.28 -6.68 0.28
N THR A 28 -6.70 -5.77 1.05
CA THR A 28 -6.86 -4.32 0.87
C THR A 28 -6.38 -3.87 -0.49
N GLY A 29 -5.21 -4.34 -0.95
CA GLY A 29 -4.69 -3.99 -2.27
C GLY A 29 -5.59 -4.43 -3.42
N VAL A 30 -6.14 -5.65 -3.35
CA VAL A 30 -7.11 -6.13 -4.34
C VAL A 30 -8.38 -5.26 -4.36
N ILE A 31 -8.96 -4.98 -3.19
CA ILE A 31 -10.17 -4.15 -3.07
C ILE A 31 -9.93 -2.74 -3.60
N LEU A 32 -8.83 -2.10 -3.19
CA LEU A 32 -8.49 -0.74 -3.63
C LEU A 32 -8.32 -0.68 -5.14
N THR A 33 -7.62 -1.65 -5.73
CA THR A 33 -7.44 -1.70 -7.18
C THR A 33 -8.79 -1.80 -7.91
N GLN A 34 -9.70 -2.66 -7.44
CA GLN A 34 -11.03 -2.78 -8.04
C GLN A 34 -11.87 -1.50 -7.91
N LEU A 35 -11.85 -0.86 -6.74
CA LEU A 35 -12.54 0.42 -6.51
C LEU A 35 -11.97 1.53 -7.40
N LEU A 36 -10.65 1.61 -7.52
CA LEU A 36 -9.98 2.61 -8.34
C LEU A 36 -10.25 2.40 -9.83
N GLN A 37 -10.23 1.16 -10.31
CA GLN A 37 -10.64 0.84 -11.68
C GLN A 37 -12.10 1.24 -11.93
N SER A 38 -13.00 0.91 -11.00
CA SER A 38 -14.42 1.27 -11.10
C SER A 38 -14.63 2.79 -11.19
N ASN A 39 -13.89 3.55 -10.38
CA ASN A 39 -13.93 5.02 -10.42
C ASN A 39 -13.33 5.57 -11.72
N CYS A 40 -12.16 5.10 -12.15
CA CYS A 40 -11.50 5.59 -13.36
C CYS A 40 -12.32 5.30 -14.62
N LYS A 41 -13.00 4.15 -14.71
CA LYS A 41 -13.87 3.79 -15.84
C LYS A 41 -15.07 4.72 -16.03
N ARG A 42 -15.46 5.50 -15.01
CA ARG A 42 -16.55 6.48 -15.09
C ARG A 42 -16.10 7.82 -15.66
N GLU A 43 -14.80 8.06 -15.72
CA GLU A 43 -14.21 9.30 -16.21
C GLU A 43 -14.05 9.26 -17.72
N LEU A 44 -14.14 10.44 -18.36
CA LEU A 44 -13.90 10.59 -19.81
C LEU A 44 -12.49 10.14 -20.21
N ASN A 45 -11.51 10.29 -19.31
CA ASN A 45 -10.15 9.80 -19.49
C ASN A 45 -9.69 9.01 -18.24
N PRO A 46 -9.86 7.67 -18.24
CA PRO A 46 -9.51 6.83 -17.11
C PRO A 46 -8.02 6.88 -16.73
N GLN A 47 -7.12 6.98 -17.73
CA GLN A 47 -5.67 7.04 -17.51
C GLN A 47 -5.26 8.34 -16.79
N ALA A 48 -5.83 9.47 -17.20
CA ALA A 48 -5.60 10.75 -16.56
C ALA A 48 -6.18 10.79 -15.15
N ALA A 49 -7.35 10.19 -14.93
CA ALA A 49 -7.95 10.07 -13.61
C ALA A 49 -7.07 9.24 -12.66
N ALA A 50 -6.58 8.09 -13.11
CA ALA A 50 -5.68 7.25 -12.33
C ALA A 50 -4.41 8.01 -11.91
N THR A 51 -3.78 8.70 -12.86
CA THR A 51 -2.58 9.52 -12.58
C THR A 51 -2.85 10.59 -11.51
N ARG A 52 -3.98 11.30 -11.63
CA ARG A 52 -4.36 12.36 -10.68
C ARG A 52 -4.60 11.81 -9.27
N ILE A 53 -5.33 10.70 -9.15
CA ILE A 53 -5.61 10.07 -7.85
C ILE A 53 -4.29 9.64 -7.19
N MET A 54 -3.37 9.07 -7.96
CA MET A 54 -2.07 8.63 -7.45
C MET A 54 -1.18 9.81 -7.03
N SER A 55 -1.21 10.93 -7.77
CA SER A 55 -0.52 12.17 -7.36
C SER A 55 -1.04 12.68 -6.02
N ASN A 56 -2.37 12.80 -5.88
CA ASN A 56 -3.01 13.26 -4.64
C ASN A 56 -2.66 12.34 -3.46
N ALA A 57 -2.59 11.02 -3.69
CA ALA A 57 -2.19 10.06 -2.66
C ALA A 57 -0.73 10.25 -2.22
N ARG A 58 0.20 10.47 -3.16
CA ARG A 58 1.60 10.77 -2.83
C ARG A 58 1.70 12.05 -1.99
N GLU A 59 1.06 13.11 -2.42
CA GLU A 59 1.03 14.40 -1.70
C GLU A 59 0.46 14.24 -0.29
N ALA A 60 -0.63 13.48 -0.13
CA ALA A 60 -1.21 13.21 1.18
C ALA A 60 -0.26 12.41 2.10
N ILE A 61 0.43 11.40 1.57
CA ILE A 61 1.44 10.64 2.33
C ILE A 61 2.59 11.54 2.76
N GLU A 62 3.10 12.38 1.86
CA GLU A 62 4.17 13.32 2.17
C GLU A 62 3.72 14.33 3.24
N GLY A 63 2.54 14.92 3.10
CA GLY A 63 1.96 15.82 4.08
C GLY A 63 1.78 15.17 5.45
N PHE A 64 1.21 13.97 5.50
CA PHE A 64 1.00 13.23 6.74
C PHE A 64 2.32 12.87 7.43
N THR A 65 3.27 12.30 6.69
CA THR A 65 4.55 11.84 7.25
C THR A 65 5.42 13.00 7.73
N ASN A 66 5.38 14.14 7.04
CA ASN A 66 6.07 15.36 7.49
C ASN A 66 5.42 15.93 8.76
N ALA A 67 4.09 15.92 8.86
CA ALA A 67 3.37 16.43 10.02
C ALA A 67 3.55 15.55 11.28
N THR A 68 3.70 14.25 11.09
CA THR A 68 3.74 13.26 12.20
C THR A 68 5.15 12.81 12.57
N GLN A 69 6.19 13.27 11.86
CA GLN A 69 7.56 12.74 11.97
C GLN A 69 7.59 11.21 11.84
N ALA A 70 6.79 10.68 10.93
CA ALA A 70 6.68 9.24 10.74
C ALA A 70 8.01 8.60 10.34
N ASP A 71 8.17 7.33 10.70
CA ASP A 71 9.36 6.55 10.36
C ASP A 71 9.65 6.55 8.84
N ALA A 72 10.93 6.69 8.49
CA ALA A 72 11.36 6.80 7.10
C ALA A 72 11.05 5.53 6.28
N VAL A 73 11.11 4.35 6.90
CA VAL A 73 10.75 3.07 6.26
C VAL A 73 9.26 3.03 5.99
N MET A 74 8.44 3.49 6.93
CA MET A 74 6.99 3.59 6.72
C MET A 74 6.64 4.50 5.54
N LYS A 75 7.27 5.69 5.49
CA LYS A 75 7.08 6.64 4.37
C LYS A 75 7.49 6.02 3.04
N ALA A 76 8.69 5.45 2.96
CA ALA A 76 9.20 4.82 1.74
C ALA A 76 8.26 3.72 1.26
N ARG A 77 7.82 2.84 2.17
CA ARG A 77 6.92 1.74 1.84
C ARG A 77 5.55 2.22 1.33
N ALA A 78 5.02 3.28 1.93
CA ALA A 78 3.74 3.87 1.49
C ALA A 78 3.84 4.47 0.08
N LEU A 79 4.92 5.19 -0.22
CA LEU A 79 5.15 5.77 -1.55
C LEU A 79 5.36 4.69 -2.62
N ASP A 80 6.10 3.63 -2.29
CA ASP A 80 6.27 2.47 -3.17
C ASP A 80 4.93 1.78 -3.46
N ALA A 81 4.08 1.62 -2.45
CA ALA A 81 2.76 1.03 -2.63
C ALA A 81 1.89 1.85 -3.60
N VAL A 82 1.89 3.19 -3.47
CA VAL A 82 1.16 4.06 -4.40
C VAL A 82 1.67 3.91 -5.83
N LYS A 83 2.99 3.83 -6.02
CA LYS A 83 3.58 3.59 -7.35
C LYS A 83 3.15 2.24 -7.92
N GLN A 84 3.20 1.16 -7.13
CA GLN A 84 2.76 -0.16 -7.56
C GLN A 84 1.28 -0.17 -7.97
N TYR A 85 0.41 0.51 -7.20
CA TYR A 85 -1.01 0.61 -7.56
C TYR A 85 -1.22 1.42 -8.84
N GLU A 86 -0.49 2.50 -9.04
CA GLU A 86 -0.54 3.27 -10.28
C GLU A 86 -0.23 2.39 -11.50
N GLU A 87 0.87 1.63 -11.44
CA GLU A 87 1.29 0.72 -12.51
C GLU A 87 0.24 -0.37 -12.77
N GLN A 88 -0.27 -1.01 -11.71
CA GLN A 88 -1.29 -2.04 -11.82
C GLN A 88 -2.59 -1.53 -12.43
N ILE A 89 -3.07 -0.36 -12.00
CA ILE A 89 -4.31 0.22 -12.51
C ILE A 89 -4.15 0.60 -13.98
N LYS A 90 -3.06 1.30 -14.33
CA LYS A 90 -2.81 1.72 -15.71
C LYS A 90 -2.67 0.55 -16.66
N SER A 91 -2.16 -0.59 -16.20
CA SER A 91 -2.00 -1.81 -17.01
C SER A 91 -3.32 -2.44 -17.49
N VAL A 92 -4.44 -2.14 -16.82
CA VAL A 92 -5.74 -2.73 -17.13
C VAL A 92 -6.80 -1.72 -17.58
N LEU A 93 -6.49 -0.43 -17.54
CA LEU A 93 -7.36 0.61 -18.11
C LEU A 93 -7.11 0.70 -19.63
N ALA A 94 -8.19 0.82 -20.40
CA ALA A 94 -8.08 1.06 -21.84
C ALA A 94 -7.34 2.40 -22.10
N VAL A 95 -6.52 2.41 -23.16
CA VAL A 95 -5.81 3.60 -23.65
C VAL A 95 -6.80 4.56 -24.30
#